data_AF-A0A9X4QL30-F1
#
_entry.id   AF-A0A9X4QL30-F1
#
_cell.length_a   1.000
_cell.length_b   1.000
_cell.length_c   1.000
_cell.angle_alpha   90.00
_cell.angle_beta   90.00
_cell.angle_gamma   90.00
#
_symmetry.space_group_name_H-M   'P 1'
#
loop_
_entity.id
_entity.type
_entity.pdbx_description
1 polymer ?
#
loop_
_entity_poly.entity_id
_entity_poly.type
_entity_poly.pdbx_seq_one_letter_code
_entity_poly.pdbx_strand_id
1 'polypeptide(L)'
;MVRKEFGDHIRSWRFVILLAIVVLACAGSLYASVSALKAGQSASAASGEGSSSFLFLKMFTETDGSLPGFLTFLSFLAPLIGIALGFDSVNTERNKGTLSRLLSQPLYRDDFLNAKFVAGLLLIAVVIFSLGFLVMGMGLFTIGYPPTPEEFWRVVVMLLITVVYVGLWLNLSLLFSVRFRQAATSALCGIALWIFFPRFLRHDR
;
A
#
# COMPACT_ATOMS: atom_id res chain seq x y z
N MET A 1 -12.09 -1.52 21.18
CA MET A 1 -10.73 -0.97 21.01
C MET A 1 -10.42 -0.64 19.54
N VAL A 2 -10.53 -1.61 18.62
CA VAL A 2 -10.27 -1.41 17.17
C VAL A 2 -10.97 -0.18 16.57
N ARG A 3 -12.28 0.02 16.84
CA ARG A 3 -13.03 1.19 16.33
C ARG A 3 -12.42 2.54 16.74
N LYS A 4 -11.86 2.61 17.94
CA LYS A 4 -11.20 3.82 18.44
C LYS A 4 -9.89 4.05 17.69
N GLU A 5 -9.03 3.03 17.63
CA GLU A 5 -7.74 3.10 16.94
C GLU A 5 -7.91 3.43 15.45
N PHE A 6 -8.92 2.86 14.80
CA PHE A 6 -9.26 3.16 13.41
C PHE A 6 -9.65 4.64 13.22
N GLY A 7 -10.47 5.18 14.12
CA GLY A 7 -10.85 6.59 14.11
C GLY A 7 -9.66 7.52 14.36
N ASP A 8 -8.78 7.15 15.29
CA ASP A 8 -7.56 7.91 15.60
C ASP A 8 -6.60 7.95 14.40
N HIS A 9 -6.48 6.86 13.63
CA HIS A 9 -5.69 6.85 12.40
C HIS A 9 -6.28 7.74 11.31
N ILE A 10 -7.58 7.62 11.03
CA ILE A 10 -8.25 8.42 9.98
C ILE A 10 -8.13 9.92 10.23
N ARG A 11 -8.23 10.33 11.50
CA ARG A 11 -8.18 11.76 11.87
C ARG A 11 -6.75 12.31 11.94
N SER A 12 -5.73 11.46 11.74
CA SER A 12 -4.34 11.89 11.82
C SER A 12 -3.89 12.62 10.56
N TRP A 13 -3.17 13.73 10.72
CA TRP A 13 -2.56 14.47 9.60
C TRP A 13 -1.58 13.60 8.80
N ARG A 14 -0.91 12.67 9.48
CA ARG A 14 0.02 11.72 8.87
C ARG A 14 -0.68 10.80 7.87
N PHE A 15 -1.87 10.31 8.21
CA PHE A 15 -2.69 9.52 7.30
C PHE A 15 -3.10 10.33 6.07
N VAL A 16 -3.49 11.59 6.25
CA VAL A 16 -3.84 12.48 5.12
C VAL A 16 -2.66 12.69 4.18
N ILE A 17 -1.46 12.95 4.71
CA ILE A 17 -0.23 13.08 3.90
C ILE A 17 0.05 11.78 3.14
N LEU A 18 0.00 10.63 3.82
CA LEU A 18 0.22 9.33 3.19
C LEU A 18 -0.79 9.08 2.07
N LEU A 19 -2.08 9.34 2.34
CA LEU A 19 -3.15 9.18 1.36
C LEU A 19 -2.92 10.09 0.15
N ALA A 20 -2.53 11.35 0.36
CA ALA A 20 -2.21 12.27 -0.73
C ALA A 20 -1.05 11.75 -1.60
N ILE A 21 0.04 11.25 -0.98
CA ILE A 21 1.19 10.70 -1.71
C ILE A 21 0.78 9.47 -2.54
N VAL A 22 0.00 8.56 -1.95
CA VAL A 22 -0.45 7.35 -2.65
C VAL A 22 -1.35 7.72 -3.83
N VAL A 23 -2.32 8.61 -3.63
CA VAL A 23 -3.23 9.06 -4.70
C VAL A 23 -2.45 9.74 -5.83
N LEU A 24 -1.50 10.62 -5.51
CA LEU A 24 -0.65 11.28 -6.50
C LEU A 24 0.21 10.28 -7.28
N ALA A 25 0.84 9.32 -6.59
CA ALA A 25 1.62 8.27 -7.24
C ALA A 25 0.77 7.43 -8.19
N CYS A 26 -0.47 7.12 -7.80
CA CYS A 26 -1.38 6.33 -8.61
C CYS A 26 -1.91 7.12 -9.82
N ALA A 27 -2.19 8.41 -9.66
CA ALA A 27 -2.54 9.29 -10.77
C ALA A 27 -1.40 9.38 -11.81
N GLY A 28 -0.15 9.52 -11.34
CA GLY A 28 1.04 9.54 -12.20
C GLY A 28 1.25 8.22 -12.94
N SER A 29 1.10 7.10 -12.24
CA SER A 29 1.19 5.77 -12.87
C SER A 29 0.06 5.51 -13.87
N LEU A 30 -1.18 5.88 -13.54
CA LEU A 30 -2.31 5.72 -14.45
C LEU A 30 -2.12 6.54 -15.73
N TYR A 31 -1.62 7.78 -15.60
CA TYR A 31 -1.29 8.61 -16.76
C TYR A 31 -0.26 7.93 -17.67
N ALA A 32 0.80 7.36 -17.09
CA ALA A 32 1.85 6.65 -17.82
C ALA A 32 1.34 5.37 -18.50
N SER A 33 0.47 4.60 -17.83
CA SER A 33 -0.09 3.38 -18.40
C SER A 33 -1.11 3.69 -19.51
N VAL A 34 -1.89 4.76 -19.39
CA VAL A 34 -2.80 5.23 -20.46
C VAL A 34 -2.02 5.75 -21.66
N SER A 35 -0.92 6.50 -21.46
CA SER A 35 -0.07 6.95 -22.57
C SER A 35 0.60 5.76 -23.27
N ALA A 36 1.11 4.79 -22.51
CA ALA A 36 1.70 3.55 -23.04
C ALA A 36 0.70 2.76 -23.90
N LEU A 37 -0.55 2.63 -23.44
CA LEU A 37 -1.58 1.92 -24.19
C LEU A 37 -1.99 2.64 -25.47
N LYS A 38 -2.08 3.98 -25.46
CA LYS A 38 -2.37 4.76 -26.67
C LYS A 38 -1.21 4.65 -27.68
N ALA A 39 0.03 4.70 -27.22
CA ALA A 39 1.21 4.48 -28.06
C ALA A 39 1.26 3.06 -28.63
N GLY A 40 1.00 2.04 -27.79
CA GLY A 40 0.94 0.64 -28.17
C GLY A 40 -0.19 0.31 -29.15
N GLN A 41 -1.40 0.86 -28.95
CA GLN A 41 -2.52 0.73 -29.90
C GLN A 41 -2.21 1.36 -31.26
N SER A 42 -1.46 2.47 -31.28
CA SER A 42 -1.02 3.13 -32.51
C SER A 42 -0.01 2.27 -33.29
N ALA A 43 0.81 1.49 -32.59
CA ALA A 43 1.74 0.53 -33.19
C ALA A 43 1.06 -0.78 -33.62
N SER A 44 0.09 -1.30 -32.84
CA SER A 44 -0.65 -2.52 -33.16
C SER A 44 -1.65 -2.36 -34.30
N ALA A 45 -2.10 -1.13 -34.59
CA ALA A 45 -2.87 -0.81 -35.80
C ALA A 45 -2.06 -1.00 -37.10
N ALA A 46 -0.72 -1.00 -37.02
CA ALA A 46 0.16 -1.21 -38.16
C ALA A 46 0.55 -2.68 -38.39
N SER A 47 0.43 -3.56 -37.38
CA SER A 47 0.91 -4.95 -37.43
C SER A 47 -0.17 -6.04 -37.46
N GLY A 48 -1.47 -5.70 -37.41
CA GLY A 48 -2.56 -6.65 -37.67
C GLY A 48 -2.70 -7.83 -36.69
N GLU A 49 -1.93 -7.86 -35.60
CA GLU A 49 -2.03 -8.89 -34.57
C GLU A 49 -3.07 -8.47 -33.52
N GLY A 50 -4.22 -9.12 -33.56
CA GLY A 50 -5.28 -9.02 -32.55
C GLY A 50 -4.85 -9.59 -31.20
N SER A 51 -3.89 -8.95 -30.53
CA SER A 51 -3.50 -9.24 -29.14
C SER A 51 -4.47 -8.59 -28.16
N SER A 52 -5.74 -8.99 -28.24
CA SER A 52 -6.84 -8.62 -27.33
C SER A 52 -6.76 -9.33 -25.96
N SER A 53 -5.71 -10.11 -25.72
CA SER A 53 -5.56 -10.86 -24.49
C SER A 53 -4.98 -9.96 -23.39
N PHE A 54 -5.87 -9.49 -22.53
CA PHE A 54 -5.61 -8.80 -21.26
C PHE A 54 -5.15 -7.33 -21.30
N LEU A 55 -5.81 -6.50 -22.10
CA LEU A 55 -5.57 -5.04 -22.11
C LEU A 55 -5.73 -4.38 -20.74
N PHE A 56 -6.69 -4.86 -19.94
CA PHE A 56 -6.94 -4.31 -18.62
C PHE A 56 -5.81 -4.66 -17.65
N LEU A 57 -5.31 -5.90 -17.68
CA LEU A 57 -4.18 -6.33 -16.85
C LEU A 57 -2.89 -5.58 -17.22
N LYS A 58 -2.69 -5.31 -18.52
CA LYS A 58 -1.57 -4.50 -19.02
C LYS A 58 -1.55 -3.08 -18.43
N MET A 59 -2.70 -2.48 -18.11
CA MET A 59 -2.70 -1.17 -17.42
C MET A 59 -2.00 -1.21 -16.05
N PHE A 60 -2.01 -2.34 -15.36
CA PHE A 60 -1.44 -2.46 -14.01
C PHE A 60 0.05 -2.80 -14.04
N THR A 61 0.54 -3.37 -15.14
CA THR A 61 1.89 -3.95 -15.25
C THR A 61 2.78 -3.27 -16.30
N GLU A 62 2.21 -2.78 -17.41
CA GLU A 62 2.96 -2.18 -18.52
C GLU A 62 3.27 -0.69 -18.28
N THR A 63 4.41 -0.26 -18.82
CA THR A 63 4.93 1.10 -18.66
C THR A 63 5.67 1.56 -19.91
N ASP A 64 5.53 2.84 -20.27
CA ASP A 64 6.17 3.46 -21.45
C ASP A 64 7.64 3.86 -21.23
N GLY A 65 8.33 3.23 -20.26
CA GLY A 65 9.71 3.55 -19.85
C GLY A 65 9.93 4.88 -19.10
N SER A 66 8.99 5.85 -19.16
CA SER A 66 9.14 7.16 -18.50
C SER A 66 8.83 7.15 -17.00
N LEU A 67 7.81 6.39 -16.57
CA LEU A 67 7.39 6.26 -15.18
C LEU A 67 7.16 4.78 -14.84
N PRO A 68 7.45 4.32 -13.62
CA PRO A 68 7.13 2.96 -13.19
C PRO A 68 5.63 2.65 -13.28
N GLY A 69 5.29 1.39 -13.57
CA GLY A 69 3.90 0.92 -13.58
C GLY A 69 3.28 0.87 -12.18
N PHE A 70 1.96 0.70 -12.12
CA PHE A 70 1.20 0.80 -10.87
C PHE A 70 1.68 -0.20 -9.83
N LEU A 71 1.84 -1.47 -10.24
CA LEU A 71 2.32 -2.52 -9.36
C LEU A 71 3.74 -2.24 -8.85
N THR A 72 4.61 -1.68 -9.69
CA THR A 72 5.99 -1.33 -9.31
C THR A 72 6.01 -0.19 -8.30
N PHE A 73 5.23 0.87 -8.52
CA PHE A 73 5.06 1.96 -7.55
C PHE A 73 4.49 1.45 -6.22
N LEU A 74 3.45 0.62 -6.28
CA LEU A 74 2.81 0.08 -5.10
C LEU A 74 3.76 -0.83 -4.32
N SER A 75 4.58 -1.64 -5.00
CA SER A 75 5.60 -2.48 -4.38
C SER A 75 6.68 -1.67 -3.65
N PHE A 76 7.02 -0.49 -4.18
CA PHE A 76 7.95 0.44 -3.54
C PHE A 76 7.31 1.21 -2.37
N LEU A 77 6.06 1.63 -2.51
CA LEU A 77 5.37 2.47 -1.53
C LEU A 77 4.73 1.66 -0.39
N ALA A 78 4.38 0.39 -0.64
CA ALA A 78 3.77 -0.51 0.34
C ALA A 78 4.55 -0.60 1.67
N PRO A 79 5.88 -0.82 1.66
CA PRO A 79 6.67 -0.85 2.89
C PRO A 79 6.67 0.49 3.63
N LEU A 80 6.77 1.60 2.88
CA LEU A 80 6.69 2.96 3.42
C LEU A 80 5.37 3.20 4.15
N ILE A 81 4.23 2.82 3.55
CA ILE A 81 2.91 2.96 4.17
C ILE A 81 2.81 2.11 5.44
N GLY A 82 3.21 0.84 5.37
CA GLY A 82 3.17 -0.07 6.52
C GLY A 82 4.04 0.43 7.67
N ILE A 83 5.26 0.89 7.38
CA ILE A 83 6.17 1.45 8.38
C ILE A 83 5.61 2.73 8.97
N ALA A 84 5.16 3.67 8.14
CA ALA A 84 4.67 4.98 8.55
C ALA A 84 3.42 4.93 9.44
N LEU A 85 2.57 3.90 9.28
CA LEU A 85 1.42 3.70 10.17
C LEU A 85 1.80 3.00 11.48
N GLY A 86 2.83 2.13 11.47
CA GLY A 86 3.22 1.33 12.62
C GLY A 86 4.24 1.96 13.58
N PHE A 87 5.14 2.82 13.08
CA PHE A 87 6.45 3.07 13.73
C PHE A 87 6.34 3.72 15.12
N ASP A 88 5.33 4.55 15.34
CA ASP A 88 5.10 5.25 16.59
C ASP A 88 3.73 5.00 17.20
N SER A 89 3.04 3.95 16.76
CA SER A 89 1.72 3.56 17.28
C SER A 89 1.72 3.24 18.78
N VAL A 90 2.81 2.66 19.31
CA VAL A 90 3.00 2.39 20.75
C VAL A 90 3.77 3.52 21.43
N ASN A 91 4.77 4.08 20.74
CA ASN A 91 5.57 5.19 21.27
C ASN A 91 4.74 6.46 21.52
N THR A 92 3.71 6.72 20.72
CA THR A 92 2.79 7.85 20.92
C THR A 92 2.02 7.74 22.24
N GLU A 93 1.52 6.55 22.57
CA GLU A 93 0.81 6.27 23.83
C GLU A 93 1.76 6.38 25.05
N ARG A 94 3.00 5.90 24.88
CA ARG A 94 4.04 6.00 25.91
C ARG A 94 4.43 7.46 26.17
N ASN A 95 4.63 8.25 25.12
CA ASN A 95 5.02 9.66 25.23
C ASN A 95 3.89 10.55 25.78
N LYS A 96 2.64 10.20 25.52
CA LYS A 96 1.46 10.89 26.08
C LYS A 96 1.14 10.49 27.52
N GLY A 97 1.85 9.51 28.09
CA GLY A 97 1.58 8.97 29.43
C GLY A 97 0.26 8.19 29.53
N THR A 98 -0.44 7.95 28.41
CA THR A 98 -1.73 7.25 28.38
C THR A 98 -1.60 5.74 28.45
N LEU A 99 -0.40 5.20 28.17
CA LEU A 99 -0.12 3.76 28.20
C LEU A 99 -0.39 3.14 29.57
N SER A 100 0.04 3.78 30.67
CA SER A 100 -0.19 3.27 32.03
C SER A 100 -1.67 3.25 32.38
N ARG A 101 -2.45 4.20 31.86
CA ARG A 101 -3.91 4.29 32.09
C ARG A 101 -4.71 3.26 31.29
N LEU A 102 -4.22 2.87 30.10
CA LEU A 102 -4.85 1.82 29.31
C LEU A 102 -4.54 0.43 29.88
N LEU A 103 -3.31 0.22 30.37
CA LEU A 103 -2.88 -1.05 30.97
C LEU A 103 -3.39 -1.26 32.40
N SER A 104 -3.89 -0.22 33.07
CA SER A 104 -4.56 -0.34 34.38
C SER A 104 -6.00 -0.82 34.27
N GLN A 105 -6.58 -0.81 33.06
CA GLN A 105 -7.86 -1.45 32.79
C GLN A 105 -7.65 -2.95 32.62
N PRO A 106 -8.68 -3.80 32.85
CA PRO A 106 -8.59 -5.25 32.64
C PRO A 106 -8.54 -5.58 31.13
N LEU A 107 -7.43 -5.23 30.49
CA LEU A 107 -7.11 -5.47 29.08
C LEU A 107 -5.80 -6.26 29.01
N TYR A 108 -5.81 -7.36 28.27
CA TYR A 108 -4.59 -8.10 28.01
C TYR A 108 -3.66 -7.30 27.10
N ARG A 109 -2.35 -7.45 27.32
CA ARG A 109 -1.32 -6.77 26.51
C ARG A 109 -1.37 -7.19 25.04
N ASP A 110 -1.75 -8.44 24.80
CA ASP A 110 -1.87 -9.00 23.46
C ASP A 110 -3.09 -8.43 22.72
N ASP A 111 -4.20 -8.20 23.42
CA ASP A 111 -5.38 -7.54 22.87
C ASP A 111 -5.10 -6.09 22.48
N PHE A 112 -4.26 -5.39 23.26
CA PHE A 112 -3.81 -4.04 22.93
C PHE A 112 -3.00 -4.01 21.63
N LEU A 113 -2.07 -4.96 21.45
CA LEU A 113 -1.23 -5.03 20.26
C LEU A 113 -2.02 -5.49 19.04
N ASN A 114 -2.87 -6.50 19.18
CA ASN A 114 -3.76 -7.01 18.13
C ASN A 114 -4.75 -5.93 17.68
N ALA A 115 -5.29 -5.13 18.61
CA ALA A 115 -6.19 -4.04 18.23
C ALA A 115 -5.50 -3.00 17.34
N LYS A 116 -4.23 -2.66 17.62
CA LYS A 116 -3.42 -1.74 16.78
C LYS A 116 -3.10 -2.34 15.42
N PHE A 117 -2.71 -3.61 15.39
CA PHE A 117 -2.45 -4.32 14.14
C PHE A 117 -3.70 -4.38 13.26
N VAL A 118 -4.84 -4.83 13.81
CA VAL A 118 -6.11 -4.97 13.07
C VAL A 118 -6.63 -3.61 12.59
N ALA A 119 -6.55 -2.56 13.42
CA ALA A 119 -6.98 -1.22 13.01
C ALA A 119 -6.14 -0.68 11.84
N GLY A 120 -4.81 -0.84 11.92
CA GLY A 120 -3.91 -0.45 10.84
C GLY A 120 -4.12 -1.27 9.56
N LEU A 121 -4.27 -2.60 9.69
CA LEU A 121 -4.52 -3.51 8.57
C LEU A 121 -5.83 -3.18 7.86
N LEU A 122 -6.92 -2.94 8.61
CA LEU A 122 -8.22 -2.60 8.05
C LEU A 122 -8.15 -1.28 7.27
N LEU A 123 -7.46 -0.28 7.81
CA LEU A 123 -7.27 0.99 7.14
C LEU A 123 -6.48 0.84 5.84
N ILE A 124 -5.37 0.10 5.86
CA ILE A 124 -4.59 -0.21 4.66
C ILE A 124 -5.44 -0.95 3.62
N ALA A 125 -6.23 -1.94 4.04
CA ALA A 125 -7.12 -2.68 3.16
C ALA A 125 -8.12 -1.74 2.49
N VAL A 126 -8.81 -0.88 3.26
CA VAL A 126 -9.76 0.09 2.72
C VAL A 126 -9.09 1.02 1.70
N VAL A 127 -7.90 1.55 2.00
CA VAL A 127 -7.17 2.44 1.09
C VAL A 127 -6.77 1.72 -0.19
N ILE A 128 -6.15 0.55 -0.10
CA ILE A 128 -5.66 -0.20 -1.27
C ILE A 128 -6.82 -0.69 -2.14
N PHE A 129 -7.90 -1.20 -1.55
CA PHE A 129 -9.08 -1.62 -2.31
C PHE A 129 -9.78 -0.42 -2.95
N SER A 130 -10.01 0.66 -2.19
CA SER A 130 -10.62 1.89 -2.73
C SER A 130 -9.82 2.42 -3.92
N LEU A 131 -8.50 2.38 -3.82
CA LEU A 131 -7.63 2.90 -4.85
C LEU A 131 -7.53 1.96 -6.05
N GLY A 132 -7.47 0.64 -5.84
CA GLY A 132 -7.51 -0.37 -6.90
C GLY A 132 -8.81 -0.32 -7.69
N PHE A 133 -9.96 -0.18 -7.02
CA PHE A 133 -11.25 0.01 -7.70
C PHE A 133 -11.36 1.35 -8.42
N LEU A 134 -10.75 2.42 -7.87
CA LEU A 134 -10.70 3.73 -8.53
C LEU A 134 -9.86 3.66 -9.81
N VAL A 135 -8.70 3.00 -9.79
CA VAL A 135 -7.89 2.74 -11.00
C VAL A 135 -8.68 1.91 -12.01
N MET A 136 -9.39 0.88 -11.55
CA MET A 136 -10.23 0.08 -12.45
C MET A 136 -11.39 0.86 -13.05
N GLY A 137 -12.06 1.70 -12.27
CA GLY A 137 -13.12 2.59 -12.77
C GLY A 137 -12.59 3.55 -13.82
N MET A 138 -11.43 4.17 -13.59
CA MET A 138 -10.81 5.04 -14.59
C MET A 138 -10.35 4.27 -15.84
N GLY A 139 -9.82 3.05 -15.67
CA GLY A 139 -9.47 2.17 -16.79
C GLY A 139 -10.67 1.90 -17.70
N LEU A 140 -11.84 1.62 -17.10
CA LEU A 140 -13.10 1.43 -17.83
C LEU A 140 -13.51 2.68 -18.62
N PHE A 141 -13.40 3.87 -18.03
CA PHE A 141 -13.70 5.13 -18.73
C PHE A 141 -12.76 5.40 -19.92
N THR A 142 -11.50 4.99 -19.83
CA THR A 142 -10.51 5.24 -20.89
C THR A 142 -10.54 4.22 -22.03
N ILE A 143 -10.77 2.94 -21.73
CA ILE A 143 -10.73 1.84 -22.72
C ILE A 143 -12.12 1.54 -23.29
N GLY A 144 -13.19 1.82 -22.53
CA GLY A 144 -14.59 1.60 -22.96
C GLY A 144 -15.04 0.13 -23.03
N TYR A 145 -14.17 -0.82 -22.68
CA TYR A 145 -14.48 -2.26 -22.64
C TYR A 145 -14.50 -2.77 -21.19
N PRO A 146 -15.57 -3.48 -20.76
CA PRO A 146 -15.65 -4.03 -19.41
C PRO A 146 -14.59 -5.12 -19.18
N PRO A 147 -13.95 -5.18 -17.99
CA PRO A 147 -12.96 -6.22 -17.69
C PRO A 147 -13.62 -7.60 -17.74
N THR A 148 -12.90 -8.58 -18.27
CA THR A 148 -13.36 -9.97 -18.22
C THR A 148 -13.41 -10.46 -16.76
N PRO A 149 -14.30 -11.41 -16.41
CA PRO A 149 -14.37 -11.95 -15.05
C PRO A 149 -13.02 -12.49 -14.54
N GLU A 150 -12.19 -13.03 -15.45
CA GLU A 150 -10.85 -13.51 -15.14
C GLU A 150 -9.89 -12.36 -14.75
N GLU A 151 -9.87 -11.26 -15.51
CA GLU A 151 -9.07 -10.07 -15.18
C GLU A 151 -9.48 -9.47 -13.85
N PHE A 152 -10.78 -9.38 -13.61
CA PHE A 152 -11.31 -8.85 -12.35
C PHE A 152 -10.80 -9.66 -11.15
N TRP A 153 -10.90 -10.98 -11.21
CA TRP A 153 -10.41 -11.84 -10.12
C TRP A 153 -8.90 -11.71 -9.91
N ARG A 154 -8.11 -11.66 -10.98
CA ARG A 154 -6.65 -11.48 -10.91
C ARG A 154 -6.28 -10.16 -10.21
N VAL A 155 -6.99 -9.08 -10.51
CA VAL A 155 -6.78 -7.76 -9.86
C VAL A 155 -7.15 -7.82 -8.38
N VAL A 156 -8.28 -8.45 -8.03
CA VAL A 156 -8.67 -8.61 -6.61
C VAL A 156 -7.62 -9.42 -5.84
N VAL A 157 -7.13 -10.52 -6.41
CA VAL A 157 -6.07 -11.33 -5.80
C VAL A 157 -4.77 -10.53 -5.67
N MET A 158 -4.39 -9.75 -6.68
CA MET A 158 -3.23 -8.86 -6.63
C MET A 158 -3.34 -7.82 -5.50
N LEU A 159 -4.51 -7.20 -5.34
CA LEU A 159 -4.78 -6.26 -4.25
C LEU A 159 -4.69 -6.95 -2.89
N LEU A 160 -5.24 -8.16 -2.75
CA LEU A 160 -5.18 -8.94 -1.52
C LEU A 160 -3.74 -9.30 -1.13
N ILE A 161 -2.94 -9.76 -2.09
CA ILE A 161 -1.50 -10.02 -1.88
C ILE A 161 -0.78 -8.74 -1.43
N THR A 162 -1.13 -7.59 -2.02
CA THR A 162 -0.56 -6.30 -1.62
C THR A 162 -0.92 -5.94 -0.19
N VAL A 163 -2.16 -6.16 0.24
CA VAL A 163 -2.60 -5.91 1.63
C VAL A 163 -1.80 -6.78 2.60
N VAL A 164 -1.61 -8.06 2.29
CA VAL A 164 -0.79 -8.98 3.11
C VAL A 164 0.65 -8.51 3.18
N TYR A 165 1.23 -8.08 2.05
CA TYR A 165 2.58 -7.56 1.99
C TYR A 165 2.75 -6.30 2.86
N VAL A 166 1.85 -5.32 2.76
CA VAL A 166 1.88 -4.13 3.63
C VAL A 166 1.65 -4.49 5.10
N GLY A 167 0.77 -5.46 5.37
CA GLY A 167 0.50 -5.97 6.71
C GLY A 167 1.75 -6.53 7.39
N LEU A 168 2.63 -7.20 6.64
CA LEU A 168 3.92 -7.68 7.14
C LEU A 168 4.79 -6.50 7.61
N TRP A 169 4.93 -5.45 6.78
CA TRP A 169 5.70 -4.26 7.13
C TRP A 169 5.11 -3.49 8.31
N LEU A 170 3.78 -3.43 8.41
CA LEU A 170 3.10 -2.85 9.55
C LEU A 170 3.39 -3.63 10.83
N ASN A 171 3.36 -4.97 10.79
CA ASN A 171 3.68 -5.81 11.94
C ASN A 171 5.14 -5.62 12.39
N LEU A 172 6.07 -5.58 11.44
CA LEU A 172 7.48 -5.32 11.71
C LEU A 172 7.70 -3.95 12.36
N SER A 173 7.04 -2.91 11.84
CA SER A 173 7.11 -1.55 12.38
C SER A 173 6.49 -1.44 13.78
N LEU A 174 5.40 -2.18 14.03
CA LEU A 174 4.77 -2.29 15.35
C LEU A 174 5.72 -2.94 16.36
N LEU A 175 6.44 -4.00 15.96
CA LEU A 175 7.45 -4.66 16.79
C LEU A 175 8.58 -3.70 17.17
N PHE A 176 9.07 -2.89 16.22
CA PHE A 176 10.06 -1.86 16.51
C PHE A 176 9.52 -0.74 17.40
N SER A 177 8.23 -0.38 17.26
CA SER A 177 7.58 0.58 18.15
C SER A 177 7.54 0.10 19.60
N VAL A 178 7.36 -1.20 19.82
CA VAL A 178 7.41 -1.81 21.16
C VAL A 178 8.85 -1.87 21.69
N ARG A 179 9.80 -2.28 20.84
CA ARG A 179 11.20 -2.55 21.22
C ARG A 179 12.01 -1.29 21.53
N PHE A 180 11.80 -0.21 20.77
CA PHE A 180 12.53 1.04 20.90
C PHE A 180 11.68 2.11 21.60
N ARG A 181 12.28 2.82 22.56
CA ARG A 181 11.60 3.89 23.31
C ARG A 181 11.44 5.19 22.50
N GLN A 182 12.27 5.41 21.50
CA GLN A 182 12.22 6.61 20.66
C GLN A 182 11.57 6.28 19.30
N ALA A 183 10.57 7.07 18.91
CA ALA A 183 9.85 6.92 17.64
C ALA A 183 10.79 7.03 16.42
N ALA A 184 11.76 7.95 16.46
CA ALA A 184 12.73 8.14 15.39
C ALA A 184 13.58 6.88 15.16
N THR A 185 14.08 6.24 16.23
CA THR A 185 14.87 5.00 16.11
C THR A 185 14.04 3.84 15.56
N SER A 186 12.76 3.74 15.94
CA SER A 186 11.84 2.74 15.40
C SER A 186 11.63 2.91 13.89
N ALA A 187 11.39 4.14 13.44
CA ALA A 187 11.23 4.45 12.02
C ALA A 187 12.50 4.16 11.21
N LEU A 188 13.66 4.61 11.71
CA LEU A 188 14.94 4.41 11.02
C LEU A 188 15.29 2.93 10.90
N CYS A 189 15.04 2.11 11.93
CA CYS A 189 15.25 0.67 11.86
C CYS A 189 14.32 0.00 10.82
N GLY A 190 13.04 0.41 10.76
CA GLY A 190 12.10 -0.06 9.74
C GLY A 190 12.56 0.27 8.33
N ILE A 191 12.94 1.52 8.10
CA ILE A 191 13.43 2.01 6.81
C ILE A 191 14.75 1.34 6.43
N ALA A 192 15.67 1.15 7.38
CA ALA A 192 16.96 0.50 7.14
C ALA A 192 16.77 -0.95 6.67
N LEU A 193 15.90 -1.72 7.34
CA LEU A 193 15.58 -3.08 6.88
C LEU A 193 14.93 -3.08 5.49
N TRP A 194 14.00 -2.15 5.25
CA TRP A 194 13.36 -2.03 3.96
C TRP A 194 14.34 -1.74 2.82
N ILE A 195 15.34 -0.89 3.02
CA ILE A 195 16.35 -0.59 1.99
C ILE A 195 17.35 -1.74 1.86
N PHE A 196 17.75 -2.35 2.98
CA PHE A 196 18.78 -3.39 3.01
C PHE A 196 18.33 -4.67 2.30
N PHE A 197 17.15 -5.20 2.62
CA PHE A 197 16.71 -6.50 2.10
C PHE A 197 16.63 -6.58 0.56
N PRO A 198 15.97 -5.65 -0.16
CA PRO A 198 15.88 -5.70 -1.61
C PRO A 198 17.22 -5.42 -2.31
N ARG A 199 18.10 -4.62 -1.70
CA ARG A 199 19.42 -4.28 -2.27
C ARG A 199 20.40 -5.45 -2.13
N PHE A 200 20.44 -6.08 -0.97
CA PHE A 200 21.30 -7.23 -0.72
C PHE A 200 20.85 -8.45 -1.54
N LEU A 201 19.55 -8.75 -1.56
CA LEU A 201 19.01 -9.90 -2.31
C LEU A 201 19.15 -9.76 -3.84
N ARG A 202 19.35 -8.54 -4.34
CA ARG A 202 19.61 -8.25 -5.77
C ARG A 202 21.10 -8.25 -6.11
N HIS A 203 22.00 -8.13 -5.14
CA HIS A 203 23.45 -8.14 -5.38
C HIS A 203 23.98 -9.55 -5.71
N ASP A 204 23.29 -10.60 -5.27
CA ASP A 204 23.70 -11.99 -5.50
C ASP A 204 23.06 -12.63 -6.75
N ARG A 205 22.54 -11.82 -7.69
CA ARG A 205 22.08 -12.24 -9.03
C ARG A 205 22.68 -11.37 -10.10
#